data_AF-A0A8J6BI39-F1
#
_entry.id   AF-A0A8J6BI39-F1
#
_cell.length_a   1.000
_cell.length_b   1.000
_cell.length_c   1.000
_cell.angle_alpha   90.00
_cell.angle_beta   90.00
_cell.angle_gamma   90.00
#
_symmetry.space_group_name_H-M   'P 1'
#
loop_
_entity.id
_entity.type
_entity.pdbx_description
1 polymer ?
#
loop_
_entity_poly.entity_id
_entity_poly.type
_entity_poly.pdbx_seq_one_letter_code
_entity_poly.pdbx_strand_id
1 'polypeptide(L)'
;KEEVKQTPPILTAYQGHTAAMSCEYTNTALDSLQWFKQILGKGLVPLGIVRNNNENATENRYVFTLNKNKKLSAMHITNLEVEDSAT
;
A
#
# COMPACT_ATOMS: atom_id res chain seq x y z
N LYS A 1 9.18 11.24 15.40
CA LYS A 1 9.41 11.25 13.93
C LYS A 1 8.64 10.07 13.36
N GLU A 2 7.81 10.30 12.35
CA GLU A 2 7.13 9.23 11.64
C GLU A 2 8.06 8.75 10.52
N GLU A 3 8.32 7.45 10.49
CA GLU A 3 9.19 6.83 9.51
C GLU A 3 8.60 5.52 9.06
N VAL A 4 8.69 5.29 7.76
CA VAL A 4 8.20 4.08 7.11
C VAL A 4 9.29 3.48 6.22
N LYS A 5 9.25 2.16 6.08
CA LYS A 5 10.14 1.41 5.19
C LYS A 5 9.31 0.51 4.30
N GLN A 6 9.38 0.73 2.99
CA GLN A 6 8.62 -0.04 2.00
C GLN A 6 9.47 -1.19 1.44
N THR A 7 8.85 -2.36 1.26
CA THR A 7 9.51 -3.56 0.71
C THR A 7 8.58 -4.30 -0.28
N PRO A 8 9.06 -4.65 -1.48
CA PRO A 8 10.37 -4.29 -2.04
C PRO A 8 10.42 -2.79 -2.45
N PRO A 9 11.61 -2.19 -2.59
CA PRO A 9 11.76 -0.81 -3.07
C PRO A 9 11.41 -0.66 -4.56
N ILE A 10 11.51 -1.75 -5.33
CA ILE A 10 11.10 -1.84 -6.73
C ILE A 10 10.37 -3.16 -6.88
N LEU A 11 9.17 -3.12 -7.46
CA LEU A 11 8.34 -4.30 -7.72
C LEU A 11 8.08 -4.41 -9.21
N THR A 12 8.51 -5.53 -9.81
CA THR A 12 8.24 -5.85 -11.22
C THR A 12 7.38 -7.09 -11.28
N ALA A 13 6.28 -7.02 -12.04
CA ALA A 13 5.34 -8.11 -12.22
C ALA A 13 4.71 -8.04 -13.62
N TYR A 14 4.17 -9.15 -14.09
CA TYR A 14 3.51 -9.23 -15.40
C TYR A 14 2.03 -8.85 -15.30
N GLN A 15 1.47 -8.36 -16.41
CA GLN A 15 0.04 -8.13 -16.54
C GLN A 15 -0.76 -9.38 -16.17
N GLY A 16 -1.92 -9.20 -15.55
CA GLY A 16 -2.81 -10.26 -15.08
C GLY A 16 -2.36 -10.95 -13.78
N HIS A 17 -1.12 -10.73 -13.33
CA HIS A 17 -0.62 -11.33 -12.09
C HIS A 17 -1.00 -10.51 -10.86
N THR A 18 -0.72 -11.08 -9.70
CA THR A 18 -0.83 -10.40 -8.40
C THR A 18 0.49 -9.76 -8.02
N ALA A 19 0.42 -8.60 -7.37
CA ALA A 19 1.56 -7.93 -6.76
C ALA A 19 1.29 -7.62 -5.30
N ALA A 20 2.34 -7.57 -4.49
CA ALA A 20 2.25 -7.19 -3.10
C ALA A 20 3.45 -6.32 -2.69
N MET A 21 3.17 -5.31 -1.87
CA MET A 21 4.19 -4.45 -1.27
C MET A 21 3.83 -4.25 0.20
N SER A 22 4.83 -4.22 1.07
CA SER A 22 4.67 -3.98 2.49
C SER A 22 5.32 -2.67 2.92
N CYS A 23 4.85 -2.17 4.05
CA CYS A 23 5.28 -0.94 4.67
C CYS A 23 5.42 -1.17 6.17
N GLU A 24 6.65 -1.21 6.68
CA GLU A 24 6.94 -1.20 8.11
C GLU A 24 6.90 0.24 8.61
N TYR A 25 6.36 0.48 9.81
CA TYR A 25 6.28 1.82 10.40
C TYR A 25 6.77 1.82 11.85
N THR A 26 7.28 2.95 12.32
CA THR A 26 7.83 3.05 13.69
C THR A 26 6.80 3.56 14.71
N ASN A 27 5.81 4.35 14.26
CA ASN A 27 4.81 5.00 15.10
C ASN A 27 3.94 3.97 15.85
N THR A 28 3.87 4.06 17.19
CA THR A 28 3.07 3.20 18.05
C THR A 28 1.62 3.68 18.23
N ALA A 29 1.36 4.97 18.02
CA ALA A 29 0.05 5.61 18.15
C ALA A 29 -0.50 5.98 16.75
N LEU A 30 -0.49 5.01 15.84
CA LEU A 30 -0.96 5.20 14.48
C LEU A 30 -2.49 5.17 14.43
N ASP A 31 -3.13 6.26 13.99
CA ASP A 31 -4.59 6.28 13.74
C ASP A 31 -4.95 5.61 12.42
N SER A 32 -4.15 5.86 11.38
CA SER A 32 -4.35 5.31 10.04
C SER A 32 -3.07 5.29 9.22
N LEU A 33 -3.01 4.39 8.24
CA LEU A 33 -2.00 4.38 7.19
C LEU A 33 -2.69 4.49 5.83
N GLN A 34 -2.15 5.35 4.97
CA GLN A 34 -2.71 5.64 3.67
C GLN A 34 -1.74 5.23 2.56
N TRP A 35 -2.24 4.54 1.55
CA TRP A 35 -1.50 4.12 0.38
C TRP A 35 -1.78 5.04 -0.79
N PHE A 36 -0.73 5.40 -1.53
CA PHE A 36 -0.80 6.27 -2.70
C PHE A 36 -0.08 5.62 -3.87
N LYS A 37 -0.44 6.05 -5.08
CA LYS A 37 0.40 5.90 -6.27
C LYS A 37 0.70 7.27 -6.87
N GLN A 38 1.90 7.45 -7.37
CA GLN A 38 2.36 8.64 -8.06
C GLN A 38 2.47 8.34 -9.55
N ILE A 39 1.59 8.95 -10.33
CA ILE A 39 1.64 8.89 -11.78
C ILE A 39 2.38 10.12 -12.29
N LEU A 40 3.34 9.92 -13.20
CA LEU A 40 4.11 11.01 -13.80
C LEU A 40 3.15 12.06 -14.40
N GLY A 41 3.29 13.31 -13.95
CA GLY A 41 2.45 14.44 -14.39
C GLY A 41 1.06 14.56 -13.72
N LYS A 42 0.61 13.58 -12.92
CA LYS A 42 -0.69 13.65 -12.21
C LYS A 42 -0.56 13.86 -10.69
N GLY A 43 0.64 13.71 -10.12
CA GLY A 43 0.87 13.83 -8.69
C GLY A 43 0.45 12.57 -7.91
N LEU A 44 0.22 12.72 -6.60
CA LEU A 44 -0.19 11.63 -5.72
C LEU A 44 -1.69 11.34 -5.89
N VAL A 45 -2.00 10.09 -6.21
CA VAL A 45 -3.37 9.55 -6.31
C VAL A 45 -3.59 8.62 -5.12
N PRO A 46 -4.59 8.88 -4.26
CA PRO A 46 -4.89 8.00 -3.14
C PRO A 46 -5.42 6.66 -3.66
N LEU A 47 -4.91 5.56 -3.08
CA LEU A 47 -5.37 4.21 -3.38
C LEU A 47 -6.31 3.66 -2.30
N GLY A 48 -6.00 3.91 -1.03
CA GLY A 48 -6.81 3.43 0.09
C GLY A 48 -6.24 3.80 1.45
N ILE A 49 -7.06 3.64 2.48
CA ILE A 49 -6.72 3.95 3.88
C ILE A 49 -7.10 2.78 4.78
N VAL A 50 -6.17 2.34 5.61
CA VAL A 50 -6.41 1.40 6.71
C VAL A 50 -6.36 2.14 8.03
N ARG A 51 -7.28 1.83 8.95
CA ARG A 51 -7.42 2.52 10.22
C ARG A 51 -7.14 1.58 11.37
N ASN A 52 -6.74 2.11 12.52
CA ASN A 52 -6.45 1.30 13.70
C ASN A 52 -7.63 0.44 14.18
N ASN A 53 -8.86 0.87 13.91
CA ASN A 53 -10.13 0.22 14.24
C ASN A 53 -10.70 -0.62 13.09
N ASN A 54 -10.13 -0.51 11.89
CA ASN A 54 -10.47 -1.34 10.75
C ASN A 54 -9.20 -1.71 10.00
N GLU A 55 -8.66 -2.87 10.37
CA GLU A 55 -7.34 -3.36 9.95
C GLU A 55 -7.30 -3.88 8.50
N ASN A 56 -8.42 -3.87 7.79
CA ASN A 56 -8.48 -4.25 6.38
C ASN A 56 -9.34 -3.26 5.59
N ALA A 57 -8.91 -2.92 4.39
CA ALA A 57 -9.66 -2.13 3.43
C ALA A 57 -9.54 -2.74 2.03
N THR A 58 -10.60 -2.66 1.25
CA THR A 58 -10.60 -3.14 -0.14
C THR A 58 -11.17 -2.03 -1.01
N GLU A 59 -10.39 -1.63 -2.01
CA GLU A 59 -10.73 -0.58 -2.95
C GLU A 59 -10.46 -1.12 -4.36
N ASN A 60 -11.52 -1.44 -5.10
CA ASN A 60 -11.44 -2.10 -6.41
C ASN A 60 -10.57 -3.38 -6.38
N ARG A 61 -9.44 -3.36 -7.10
CA ARG A 61 -8.48 -4.47 -7.21
C ARG A 61 -7.44 -4.48 -6.08
N TYR A 62 -7.43 -3.46 -5.22
CA TYR A 62 -6.47 -3.31 -4.13
C TYR A 62 -7.05 -3.80 -2.80
N VAL A 63 -6.24 -4.52 -2.04
CA VAL A 63 -6.50 -4.93 -0.66
C VAL A 63 -5.38 -4.38 0.20
N PHE A 64 -5.74 -3.65 1.25
CA PHE A 64 -4.83 -3.08 2.23
C PHE A 64 -5.06 -3.72 3.58
N THR A 65 -3.97 -4.03 4.28
CA THR A 65 -4.00 -4.64 5.60
C THR A 65 -3.15 -3.84 6.58
N LEU A 66 -3.48 -3.90 7.86
CA LEU A 66 -2.73 -3.28 8.95
C LEU A 66 -2.55 -4.27 10.10
N ASN A 67 -1.30 -4.60 10.41
CA ASN A 67 -0.92 -5.40 11.56
C ASN A 67 -0.20 -4.51 12.58
N LYS A 68 -0.95 -4.07 13.61
CA LYS A 68 -0.43 -3.18 14.66
C LYS A 68 0.67 -3.82 15.50
N ASN A 69 0.53 -5.13 15.77
CA ASN A 69 1.48 -5.88 16.59
C ASN A 69 2.85 -5.98 15.91
N LYS A 70 2.86 -6.14 14.58
CA LYS A 70 4.08 -6.21 13.76
C LYS A 70 4.51 -4.84 13.21
N LYS A 71 3.74 -3.79 13.47
CA LYS A 71 3.87 -2.46 12.87
C LYS A 71 4.07 -2.51 11.35
N LEU A 72 3.20 -3.27 10.70
CA LEU A 72 3.29 -3.58 9.28
C LEU A 72 1.97 -3.30 8.60
N SER A 73 1.99 -2.63 7.45
CA SER A 73 0.88 -2.61 6.50
C SER A 73 1.29 -3.32 5.22
N ALA A 74 0.34 -3.94 4.53
CA ALA A 74 0.59 -4.52 3.22
C ALA A 74 -0.52 -4.11 2.24
N MET A 75 -0.10 -3.81 1.01
CA MET A 75 -0.95 -3.66 -0.15
C MET A 75 -0.82 -4.89 -1.02
N HIS A 76 -1.95 -5.42 -1.46
CA HIS A 76 -2.05 -6.46 -2.48
C HIS A 76 -2.90 -5.93 -3.63
N ILE A 77 -2.51 -6.21 -4.86
CA ILE A 77 -3.30 -5.93 -6.05
C ILE A 77 -3.42 -7.21 -6.88
N THR A 78 -4.63 -7.48 -7.39
CA THR A 78 -4.90 -8.60 -8.30
C THR A 78 -5.12 -8.12 -9.72
N ASN A 79 -4.90 -9.00 -10.70
CA ASN A 79 -5.12 -8.72 -12.13
C ASN A 79 -4.44 -7.40 -12.55
N LEU A 80 -3.12 -7.32 -12.37
CA LEU A 80 -2.31 -6.14 -12.71
C LEU A 80 -2.55 -5.68 -14.15
N GLU A 81 -2.60 -4.37 -14.34
CA GLU A 81 -2.67 -3.71 -15.65
C GLU A 81 -1.40 -2.87 -15.88
N VAL A 82 -1.05 -2.60 -17.14
CA VAL A 82 0.13 -1.79 -17.46
C VAL A 82 0.02 -0.38 -16.84
N GLU A 83 -1.20 0.15 -16.76
CA GLU A 83 -1.53 1.45 -16.14
C GLU A 83 -1.33 1.50 -14.62
N ASP A 84 -1.13 0.34 -13.96
CA ASP A 84 -0.80 0.28 -12.53
C ASP A 84 0.67 0.64 -12.25
N SER A 85 1.50 0.76 -13.30
CA SER A 85 2.90 1.15 -13.17
C SER A 85 3.02 2.60 -12.66
N ALA A 86 3.49 2.75 -11.43
CA ALA A 86 3.60 4.02 -10.72
C ALA A 86 4.67 3.93 -9.61
N THR A 87 5.01 5.07 -8.99
CA THR A 87 5.83 5.12 -7.76
C THR A 87 4.95 5.21 -6.52
#